data_AF-A0A6V7E9L0-F1
#
_entry.id   AF-A0A6V7E9L0-F1
#
_cell.length_a   1.000
_cell.length_b   1.000
_cell.length_c   1.000
_cell.angle_alpha   90.00
_cell.angle_beta   90.00
_cell.angle_gamma   90.00
#
_symmetry.space_group_name_H-M   'P 1'
#
loop_
_entity.id
_entity.type
_entity.pdbx_description
1 polymer ?
#
loop_
_entity_poly.entity_id
_entity_poly.type
_entity_poly.pdbx_seq_one_letter_code
_entity_poly.pdbx_strand_id
1 'polypeptide(L)'
;MVSFDATEALTPYREGRGYGAILFDRERLRQADATLFSPQHWGDRARPVDEGGRGGAWFVDAPFGRSVLRQYLRGGMAARVSRDHYLWKGAGRTRSFAEFRLMRELLSRKLPVPRPLAACYLREGLGYRAALLMERLENVRSLADHAQVAGRGAPWEETGRLIARFHRAGLDHADLNAHNILFDTGGHGWLIDFDRGVLRIPATRWRERNLARLHRSLLKLRGTRSREDVDKDYERLHRAYELAWGRGY
;
A
#
# COMPACT_ATOMS: atom_id res chain seq x y z
N MET A 1 -6.43 -20.89 3.38
CA MET A 1 -6.64 -21.09 4.82
C MET A 1 -6.23 -19.79 5.49
N VAL A 2 -7.18 -19.06 6.10
CA VAL A 2 -6.84 -17.81 6.82
C VAL A 2 -6.17 -18.28 8.11
N SER A 3 -4.86 -18.05 8.24
CA SER A 3 -4.15 -18.29 9.49
C SER A 3 -4.84 -17.46 10.58
N PHE A 4 -5.20 -18.10 11.69
CA PHE A 4 -5.70 -17.37 12.86
C PHE A 4 -4.55 -16.53 13.39
N ASP A 5 -4.70 -15.21 13.36
CA ASP A 5 -3.71 -14.28 13.88
C ASP A 5 -4.13 -13.83 15.29
N ALA A 6 -3.47 -14.38 16.32
CA ALA A 6 -3.87 -14.22 17.71
C ALA A 6 -3.80 -12.76 18.22
N THR A 7 -3.08 -11.88 17.50
CA THR A 7 -2.97 -10.46 17.88
C THR A 7 -3.93 -9.57 17.10
N GLU A 8 -4.75 -10.13 16.20
CA GLU A 8 -5.87 -9.44 15.57
C GLU A 8 -7.03 -9.26 16.57
N ALA A 9 -7.45 -8.00 16.79
CA ALA A 9 -8.66 -7.69 17.54
C ALA A 9 -9.70 -7.02 16.64
N LEU A 10 -10.97 -7.33 16.89
CA LEU A 10 -12.12 -6.75 16.21
C LEU A 10 -13.04 -6.08 17.23
N THR A 11 -13.27 -4.78 17.07
CA THR A 11 -14.21 -4.01 17.90
C THR A 11 -15.34 -3.47 17.03
N PRO A 12 -16.61 -3.85 17.27
CA PRO A 12 -17.73 -3.24 16.56
C PRO A 12 -17.89 -1.78 17.00
N TYR A 13 -18.31 -0.91 16.08
CA TYR A 13 -18.64 0.48 16.40
C TYR A 13 -19.84 0.98 15.59
N ARG A 14 -20.40 2.10 16.03
CA ARG A 14 -21.52 2.79 15.39
C ARG A 14 -21.20 4.26 15.26
N GLU A 15 -21.67 4.86 14.19
CA GLU A 15 -21.62 6.30 13.96
C GLU A 15 -22.94 6.69 13.27
N GLY A 16 -23.76 7.51 13.94
CA GLY A 16 -25.11 7.83 13.50
C GLY A 16 -25.95 6.57 13.22
N ARG A 17 -26.42 6.41 11.97
CA ARG A 17 -27.17 5.22 11.52
C ARG A 17 -26.27 4.10 10.99
N GLY A 18 -24.96 4.34 10.87
CA GLY A 18 -23.99 3.39 10.37
C GLY A 18 -23.56 2.36 11.42
N TYR A 19 -23.22 1.16 10.95
CA TYR A 19 -22.62 0.11 11.77
C TYR A 19 -21.35 -0.41 11.10
N GLY A 20 -20.31 -0.60 11.90
CA GLY A 20 -18.99 -0.90 11.42
C GLY A 20 -18.21 -1.77 12.37
N ALA A 21 -16.97 -2.05 11.99
CA ALA A 21 -16.01 -2.66 12.87
C ALA A 21 -14.63 -2.08 12.62
N ILE A 22 -13.82 -2.10 13.66
CA ILE A 22 -12.41 -1.73 13.66
C ILE A 22 -11.61 -3.01 13.87
N LEU A 23 -10.68 -3.26 12.96
CA LEU A 23 -9.68 -4.31 13.03
C LEU A 23 -8.36 -3.68 13.45
N PHE A 24 -7.66 -4.21 14.45
CA PHE A 24 -6.39 -3.63 14.89
C PHE A 24 -5.42 -4.67 15.43
N ASP A 25 -4.14 -4.30 15.47
CA ASP A 25 -3.07 -5.10 16.05
C ASP A 25 -2.92 -4.80 17.55
N ARG A 26 -3.21 -5.80 18.39
CA ARG A 26 -3.15 -5.69 19.86
C ARG A 26 -1.73 -5.48 20.42
N GLU A 27 -0.70 -5.84 19.67
CA GLU A 27 0.68 -5.57 20.08
C GLU A 27 1.03 -4.09 19.94
N ARG A 28 0.26 -3.34 19.13
CA ARG A 28 0.52 -1.94 18.79
C ARG A 28 -0.47 -1.00 19.44
N LEU A 29 -1.75 -1.40 19.47
CA LEU A 29 -2.83 -0.61 20.03
C LEU A 29 -3.53 -1.42 21.14
N ARG A 30 -3.59 -0.85 22.34
CA ARG A 30 -4.35 -1.45 23.46
C ARG A 30 -5.85 -1.44 23.20
N GLN A 31 -6.33 -0.36 22.60
CA GLN A 31 -7.71 -0.13 22.22
C GLN A 31 -7.75 0.70 20.93
N ALA A 32 -8.83 0.56 20.17
CA ALA A 32 -9.08 1.34 18.97
C ALA A 32 -10.54 1.77 18.93
N ASP A 33 -10.77 3.05 18.64
CA ASP A 33 -12.10 3.62 18.46
C ASP A 33 -12.15 4.43 17.15
N ALA A 34 -13.34 4.89 16.78
CA ALA A 34 -13.58 5.52 15.48
C ALA A 34 -12.79 6.82 15.27
N THR A 35 -12.40 7.50 16.34
CA THR A 35 -11.68 8.79 16.27
C THR A 35 -10.31 8.66 15.61
N LEU A 36 -9.70 7.46 15.66
CA LEU A 36 -8.42 7.17 14.99
C LEU A 36 -8.49 7.43 13.47
N PHE A 37 -9.67 7.33 12.88
CA PHE A 37 -9.89 7.45 11.43
C PHE A 37 -10.44 8.82 11.01
N SER A 38 -10.53 9.77 11.95
CA SER A 38 -10.95 11.16 11.71
C SER A 38 -9.73 12.09 11.72
N PRO A 39 -9.30 12.66 10.57
CA PRO A 39 -8.26 13.69 10.53
C PRO A 39 -8.55 14.87 11.46
N GLN A 40 -9.83 15.25 11.61
CA GLN A 40 -10.25 16.35 12.47
C GLN A 40 -9.96 16.10 13.95
N HIS A 41 -10.08 14.84 14.40
CA HIS A 41 -9.72 14.47 15.78
C HIS A 41 -8.24 14.68 16.09
N TRP A 42 -7.38 14.52 15.08
CA TRP A 42 -5.94 14.71 15.24
C TRP A 42 -5.51 16.18 15.29
N GLY A 43 -6.34 17.10 14.78
CA GLY A 43 -6.06 18.54 14.75
C GLY A 43 -4.72 18.84 14.08
N ASP A 44 -3.88 19.64 14.73
CA ASP A 44 -2.55 20.03 14.23
C ASP A 44 -1.58 18.85 14.06
N ARG A 45 -1.91 17.67 14.63
CA ARG A 45 -1.12 16.45 14.46
C ARG A 45 -1.45 15.70 13.18
N ALA A 46 -2.42 16.14 12.40
CA ALA A 46 -2.72 15.60 11.08
C ALA A 46 -2.44 16.64 9.99
N ARG A 47 -1.67 16.21 8.98
CA ARG A 47 -1.40 17.01 7.79
C ARG A 47 -1.69 16.20 6.53
N PRO A 48 -2.29 16.80 5.50
CA PRO A 48 -2.55 16.08 4.25
C PRO A 48 -1.22 15.64 3.62
N VAL A 49 -1.25 14.52 2.90
CA VAL A 49 -0.11 14.09 2.08
C VAL A 49 -0.22 14.79 0.72
N ASP A 50 0.77 15.62 0.40
CA ASP A 50 0.76 16.48 -0.80
C ASP A 50 0.95 15.70 -2.12
N GLU A 51 1.63 14.55 -2.07
CA GLU A 51 1.99 13.74 -3.25
C GLU A 51 1.33 12.36 -3.27
N GLY A 52 0.82 11.95 -4.44
CA GLY A 52 0.51 10.54 -4.73
C GLY A 52 -0.86 10.00 -4.32
N GLY A 53 -1.87 10.84 -4.06
CA GLY A 53 -3.19 10.35 -3.63
C GLY A 53 -4.40 11.18 -4.02
N ARG A 54 -5.57 10.54 -4.10
CA ARG A 54 -6.88 11.13 -4.46
C ARG A 54 -7.50 11.97 -3.33
N GLY A 55 -6.67 12.68 -2.54
CA GLY A 55 -7.11 13.54 -1.43
C GLY A 55 -7.63 12.80 -0.20
N GLY A 56 -7.10 11.61 0.11
CA GLY A 56 -7.54 10.77 1.23
C GLY A 56 -6.43 10.28 2.17
N ALA A 57 -5.19 10.72 1.99
CA ALA A 57 -4.06 10.31 2.83
C ALA A 57 -3.59 11.47 3.72
N TRP A 58 -3.30 11.16 4.97
CA TRP A 58 -2.89 12.10 6.02
C TRP A 58 -1.70 11.53 6.78
N PHE A 59 -0.67 12.33 6.99
CA PHE A 59 0.34 12.03 8.00
C PHE A 59 -0.22 12.39 9.37
N VAL A 60 -0.08 11.49 10.33
CA VAL A 60 -0.60 11.63 11.70
C VAL A 60 0.52 11.40 12.70
N ASP A 61 0.76 12.36 13.58
CA ASP A 61 1.67 12.22 14.71
C ASP A 61 0.89 11.73 15.94
N ALA A 62 0.73 10.41 16.05
CA ALA A 62 -0.02 9.78 17.13
C ALA A 62 0.86 9.44 18.36
N PRO A 63 0.28 9.29 19.57
CA PRO A 63 1.04 8.89 20.76
C PRO A 63 1.74 7.53 20.63
N PHE A 64 1.26 6.66 19.75
CA PHE A 64 1.84 5.36 19.44
C PHE A 64 2.81 5.38 18.25
N GLY A 65 3.12 6.55 17.70
CA GLY A 65 4.10 6.74 16.64
C GLY A 65 3.58 7.48 15.40
N ARG A 66 4.52 7.91 14.56
CA ARG A 66 4.24 8.56 13.27
C ARG A 66 3.54 7.58 12.34
N SER A 67 2.39 8.01 11.82
CA SER A 67 1.46 7.15 11.10
C SER A 67 0.98 7.80 9.79
N VAL A 68 0.45 6.98 8.90
CA VAL A 68 -0.28 7.39 7.70
C VAL A 68 -1.71 6.88 7.85
N LEU A 69 -2.66 7.81 7.88
CA LEU A 69 -4.09 7.52 7.80
C LEU A 69 -4.52 7.64 6.34
N ARG A 70 -5.05 6.57 5.77
CA ARG A 70 -5.62 6.55 4.43
C ARG A 70 -7.10 6.23 4.47
N GLN A 71 -7.90 7.19 4.06
CA GLN A 71 -9.33 7.04 3.80
C GLN A 71 -9.54 6.57 2.36
N TYR A 72 -10.34 5.52 2.19
CA TYR A 72 -10.62 4.98 0.86
C TYR A 72 -11.64 5.87 0.15
N LEU A 73 -11.15 6.74 -0.73
CA LEU A 73 -11.98 7.59 -1.57
C LEU A 73 -12.09 7.01 -2.99
N ARG A 74 -13.30 7.00 -3.55
CA ARG A 74 -13.57 6.78 -4.97
C ARG A 74 -13.05 7.98 -5.78
N GLY A 75 -12.44 7.70 -6.93
CA GLY A 75 -12.01 8.70 -7.92
C GLY A 75 -12.68 8.48 -9.28
N GLY A 76 -12.51 9.43 -10.21
CA GLY A 76 -13.11 9.37 -11.55
C GLY A 76 -14.62 9.64 -11.56
N MET A 77 -15.33 9.26 -12.62
CA MET A 77 -16.80 9.49 -12.72
C MET A 77 -17.59 8.83 -11.58
N ALA A 78 -17.06 7.77 -10.97
CA ALA A 78 -17.65 7.14 -9.80
C ALA A 78 -17.70 8.07 -8.57
N ALA A 79 -16.77 9.02 -8.45
CA ALA A 79 -16.74 10.03 -7.40
C ALA A 79 -17.85 11.09 -7.54
N ARG A 80 -18.40 11.27 -8.77
CA ARG A 80 -19.56 12.13 -9.02
C ARG A 80 -20.88 11.51 -8.55
N VAL A 81 -20.90 10.19 -8.31
CA VAL A 81 -22.06 9.45 -7.79
C VAL A 81 -21.90 9.10 -6.31
N SER A 82 -20.68 8.74 -5.87
CA SER A 82 -20.33 8.61 -4.45
C SER A 82 -18.82 8.68 -4.28
N ARG A 83 -18.32 9.54 -3.38
CA ARG A 83 -16.89 9.78 -3.18
C ARG A 83 -16.23 8.75 -2.26
N ASP A 84 -17.00 7.96 -1.52
CA ASP A 84 -16.50 7.16 -0.39
C ASP A 84 -17.27 5.84 -0.14
N HIS A 85 -18.41 5.59 -0.80
CA HIS A 85 -19.22 4.40 -0.51
C HIS A 85 -18.96 3.23 -1.46
N TYR A 86 -18.39 2.12 -1.00
CA TYR A 86 -18.24 0.88 -1.76
C TYR A 86 -19.43 -0.06 -1.58
N LEU A 87 -19.80 -0.85 -2.59
CA LEU A 87 -20.89 -1.84 -2.45
C LEU A 87 -20.55 -2.86 -1.38
N TRP A 88 -21.44 -3.05 -0.42
CA TRP A 88 -21.29 -4.01 0.65
C TRP A 88 -21.37 -5.45 0.13
N LYS A 89 -20.34 -6.25 0.39
CA LYS A 89 -20.27 -7.68 0.03
C LYS A 89 -19.88 -8.58 1.22
N GLY A 90 -20.02 -8.07 2.44
CA GLY A 90 -19.59 -8.71 3.69
C GLY A 90 -18.32 -8.09 4.28
N ALA A 91 -18.19 -8.18 5.61
CA ALA A 91 -17.12 -7.54 6.39
C ALA A 91 -15.72 -7.94 5.94
N GLY A 92 -15.49 -9.24 5.72
CA GLY A 92 -14.21 -9.77 5.25
C GLY A 92 -13.82 -9.38 3.82
N ARG A 93 -14.73 -8.74 3.06
CA ARG A 93 -14.49 -8.25 1.70
C ARG A 93 -14.37 -6.73 1.62
N THR A 94 -14.34 -6.05 2.77
CA THR A 94 -14.05 -4.63 2.82
C THR A 94 -12.58 -4.40 2.48
N ARG A 95 -12.30 -3.35 1.70
CA ARG A 95 -10.93 -3.10 1.19
C ARG A 95 -9.93 -2.90 2.31
N SER A 96 -10.28 -2.12 3.33
CA SER A 96 -9.43 -1.87 4.49
C SER A 96 -9.07 -3.15 5.25
N PHE A 97 -10.03 -4.05 5.49
CA PHE A 97 -9.76 -5.31 6.19
C PHE A 97 -8.93 -6.27 5.34
N ALA A 98 -9.27 -6.40 4.05
CA ALA A 98 -8.53 -7.25 3.13
C ALA A 98 -7.07 -6.80 3.02
N GLU A 99 -6.84 -5.50 2.93
CA GLU A 99 -5.50 -4.93 2.85
C GLU A 99 -4.74 -5.03 4.16
N PHE A 100 -5.36 -4.71 5.30
CA PHE A 100 -4.78 -4.87 6.62
C PHE A 100 -4.25 -6.31 6.82
N ARG A 101 -5.09 -7.31 6.54
CA ARG A 101 -4.71 -8.72 6.68
C ARG A 101 -3.64 -9.15 5.68
N LEU A 102 -3.69 -8.63 4.45
CA LEU A 102 -2.63 -8.87 3.47
C LEU A 102 -1.30 -8.32 3.98
N MET A 103 -1.25 -7.07 4.44
CA MET A 103 -0.02 -6.46 4.98
C MET A 103 0.53 -7.25 6.17
N ARG A 104 -0.35 -7.71 7.09
CA ARG A 104 0.06 -8.57 8.21
C ARG A 104 0.66 -9.90 7.75
N GLU A 105 0.05 -10.55 6.76
CA GLU A 105 0.58 -11.78 6.17
C GLU A 105 1.90 -11.55 5.42
N LEU A 106 2.10 -10.38 4.81
CA LEU A 106 3.38 -10.03 4.20
C LEU A 106 4.47 -9.82 5.28
N LEU A 107 4.13 -9.21 6.41
CA LEU A 107 5.04 -9.07 7.56
C LEU A 107 5.40 -10.40 8.21
N SER A 108 4.45 -11.33 8.34
CA SER A 108 4.72 -12.68 8.87
C SER A 108 5.76 -13.41 8.01
N ARG A 109 5.74 -13.16 6.69
CA ARG A 109 6.74 -13.61 5.70
C ARG A 109 8.01 -12.75 5.63
N LYS A 110 8.18 -11.84 6.59
CA LYS A 110 9.32 -10.91 6.72
C LYS A 110 9.50 -9.96 5.52
N LEU A 111 8.45 -9.72 4.74
CA LEU A 111 8.52 -8.80 3.60
C LEU A 111 8.45 -7.34 4.05
N PRO A 112 9.16 -6.42 3.36
CA PRO A 112 9.25 -5.03 3.77
C PRO A 112 8.00 -4.26 3.32
N VAL A 113 7.01 -4.21 4.20
CA VAL A 113 5.79 -3.42 4.04
C VAL A 113 5.62 -2.51 5.26
N PRO A 114 4.93 -1.37 5.16
CA PRO A 114 4.55 -0.59 6.34
C PRO A 114 3.74 -1.45 7.31
N ARG A 115 3.91 -1.26 8.62
CA ARG A 115 3.12 -2.02 9.58
C ARG A 115 1.69 -1.48 9.64
N PRO A 116 0.66 -2.30 9.39
CA PRO A 116 -0.71 -1.86 9.56
C PRO A 116 -1.04 -1.79 11.07
N LEU A 117 -1.66 -0.71 11.51
CA LEU A 117 -1.99 -0.47 12.93
C LEU A 117 -3.47 -0.74 13.19
N ALA A 118 -4.35 -0.17 12.37
CA ALA A 118 -5.78 -0.37 12.44
C ALA A 118 -6.45 -0.17 11.07
N ALA A 119 -7.60 -0.80 10.88
CA ALA A 119 -8.45 -0.65 9.72
C ALA A 119 -9.91 -0.56 10.17
N CYS A 120 -10.73 0.22 9.50
CA CYS A 120 -12.16 0.25 9.78
C CYS A 120 -12.99 0.17 8.51
N TYR A 121 -14.24 -0.24 8.67
CA TYR A 121 -15.30 0.10 7.74
C TYR A 121 -16.51 0.61 8.52
N LEU A 122 -17.30 1.49 7.91
CA LEU A 122 -18.61 1.90 8.38
C LEU A 122 -19.62 1.63 7.27
N ARG A 123 -20.58 0.74 7.51
CA ARG A 123 -21.63 0.42 6.55
C ARG A 123 -22.83 1.33 6.77
N GLU A 124 -23.32 1.91 5.68
CA GLU A 124 -24.54 2.70 5.63
C GLU A 124 -25.37 2.26 4.41
N GLY A 125 -26.54 1.67 4.66
CA GLY A 125 -27.39 1.08 3.61
C GLY A 125 -26.68 -0.02 2.80
N LEU A 126 -26.60 0.17 1.49
CA LEU A 126 -25.92 -0.72 0.54
C LEU A 126 -24.43 -0.41 0.37
N GLY A 127 -23.96 0.69 0.98
CA GLY A 127 -22.60 1.20 0.87
C GLY A 127 -21.77 1.00 2.14
N TYR A 128 -20.46 1.16 2.03
CA TYR A 128 -19.58 1.34 3.18
C TYR A 128 -18.44 2.32 2.89
N ARG A 129 -18.00 3.05 3.92
CA ARG A 129 -16.77 3.83 3.95
C ARG A 129 -15.69 3.04 4.66
N ALA A 130 -14.43 3.30 4.39
CA ALA A 130 -13.32 2.57 4.99
C ALA A 130 -12.09 3.44 5.15
N ALA A 131 -11.26 3.09 6.13
CA ALA A 131 -9.95 3.69 6.34
C ALA A 131 -8.94 2.66 6.84
N LEU A 132 -7.66 2.94 6.61
CA LEU A 132 -6.51 2.16 7.05
C LEU A 132 -5.51 3.12 7.70
N LEU A 133 -5.04 2.77 8.88
CA LEU A 133 -3.98 3.44 9.62
C LEU A 133 -2.76 2.51 9.66
N MET A 134 -1.61 3.02 9.28
CA MET A 134 -0.36 2.25 9.21
C MET A 134 0.83 3.10 9.65
N GLU A 135 1.94 2.48 10.01
CA GLU A 135 3.20 3.17 10.31
C GLU A 135 3.66 4.01 9.11
N ARG A 136 4.17 5.20 9.41
CA ARG A 136 4.80 6.06 8.41
C ARG A 136 6.24 5.61 8.19
N LEU A 137 6.59 5.36 6.93
CA LEU A 137 8.00 5.21 6.54
C LEU A 137 8.67 6.58 6.49
N GLU A 138 9.81 6.71 7.18
CA GLU A 138 10.54 7.97 7.32
C GLU A 138 11.77 7.99 6.42
N ASN A 139 12.16 9.18 5.94
CA ASN A 139 13.35 9.38 5.12
C ASN A 139 13.42 8.50 3.86
N VAL A 140 12.24 8.14 3.33
CA VAL A 140 12.10 7.38 2.08
C VAL A 140 11.67 8.28 0.93
N ARG A 141 12.07 7.90 -0.28
CA ARG A 141 11.59 8.50 -1.54
C ARG A 141 11.14 7.41 -2.49
N SER A 142 10.23 7.75 -3.39
CA SER A 142 9.74 6.77 -4.35
C SER A 142 10.76 6.50 -5.47
N LEU A 143 10.69 5.31 -6.08
CA LEU A 143 11.48 5.00 -7.27
C LEU A 143 11.21 6.03 -8.38
N ALA A 144 10.00 6.56 -8.48
CA ALA A 144 9.67 7.64 -9.39
C ALA A 144 10.54 8.88 -9.14
N ASP A 145 10.67 9.32 -7.88
CA ASP A 145 11.48 10.49 -7.52
C ASP A 145 12.97 10.22 -7.79
N HIS A 146 13.44 9.03 -7.45
CA HIS A 146 14.81 8.61 -7.76
C HIS A 146 15.09 8.59 -9.27
N ALA A 147 14.14 8.14 -10.08
CA ALA A 147 14.29 8.01 -11.54
C ALA A 147 14.31 9.37 -12.27
N GLN A 148 13.81 10.44 -11.65
CA GLN A 148 13.81 11.79 -12.21
C GLN A 148 15.13 12.53 -11.96
N VAL A 149 15.89 12.18 -10.92
CA VAL A 149 17.14 12.86 -10.59
C VAL A 149 18.29 12.25 -11.39
N ALA A 150 18.69 12.93 -12.48
CA ALA A 150 19.82 12.54 -13.30
C ALA A 150 21.11 12.42 -12.46
N GLY A 151 21.89 11.36 -12.72
CA GLY A 151 23.21 11.16 -12.10
C GLY A 151 23.22 10.59 -10.68
N ARG A 152 22.08 10.48 -9.98
CA ARG A 152 22.03 9.92 -8.61
C ARG A 152 21.93 8.40 -8.52
N GLY A 153 21.76 7.70 -9.65
CA GLY A 153 21.60 6.26 -9.69
C GLY A 153 20.34 5.81 -8.94
N ALA A 154 19.20 5.76 -9.62
CA ALA A 154 18.02 5.15 -9.03
C ALA A 154 18.30 3.66 -8.69
N PRO A 155 17.69 3.11 -7.63
CA PRO A 155 17.96 1.76 -7.13
C PRO A 155 17.32 0.69 -8.01
N TRP A 156 17.74 0.60 -9.28
CA TRP A 156 17.14 -0.26 -10.29
C TRP A 156 17.31 -1.73 -9.94
N GLU A 157 18.53 -2.15 -9.63
CA GLU A 157 18.83 -3.53 -9.28
C GLU A 157 18.15 -3.94 -7.96
N GLU A 158 18.18 -3.09 -6.94
CA GLU A 158 17.50 -3.32 -5.66
C GLU A 158 15.98 -3.43 -5.85
N THR A 159 15.40 -2.62 -6.74
CA THR A 159 13.99 -2.73 -7.11
C THR A 159 13.69 -4.10 -7.72
N GLY A 160 14.52 -4.56 -8.65
CA GLY A 160 14.35 -5.88 -9.28
C GLY A 160 14.36 -7.01 -8.23
N ARG A 161 15.33 -6.98 -7.31
CA ARG A 161 15.44 -7.95 -6.20
C ARG A 161 14.25 -7.87 -5.24
N LEU A 162 13.79 -6.67 -4.91
CA LEU A 162 12.64 -6.42 -4.05
C LEU A 162 11.37 -7.04 -4.65
N ILE A 163 11.08 -6.74 -5.92
CA ILE A 163 9.90 -7.28 -6.61
C ILE A 163 9.97 -8.80 -6.71
N ALA A 164 11.15 -9.37 -7.02
CA ALA A 164 11.32 -10.83 -7.05
C ALA A 164 11.01 -11.46 -5.69
N ARG A 165 11.46 -10.85 -4.59
CA ARG A 165 11.16 -11.29 -3.22
C ARG A 165 9.65 -11.33 -2.93
N PHE A 166 8.91 -10.29 -3.32
CA PHE A 166 7.45 -10.25 -3.16
C PHE A 166 6.72 -11.25 -4.07
N HIS A 167 7.12 -11.36 -5.34
CA HIS A 167 6.54 -12.30 -6.28
C HIS A 167 6.76 -13.76 -5.84
N ARG A 168 7.89 -14.07 -5.20
CA ARG A 168 8.19 -15.41 -4.64
C ARG A 168 7.27 -15.75 -3.49
N ALA A 169 6.99 -14.77 -2.65
CA ALA A 169 5.97 -14.90 -1.62
C ALA A 169 4.53 -14.94 -2.19
N GLY A 170 4.36 -14.84 -3.51
CA GLY A 170 3.07 -14.95 -4.17
C GLY A 170 2.27 -13.65 -4.24
N LEU A 171 2.86 -12.49 -3.93
CA LEU A 171 2.14 -11.22 -3.99
C LEU A 171 1.87 -10.80 -5.45
N ASP A 172 0.61 -10.82 -5.86
CA ASP A 172 0.12 -10.16 -7.06
C ASP A 172 -0.34 -8.73 -6.70
N HIS A 173 0.55 -7.76 -6.97
CA HIS A 173 0.33 -6.36 -6.64
C HIS A 173 -0.48 -5.65 -7.73
N ALA A 174 -1.78 -5.44 -7.47
CA ALA A 174 -2.74 -4.97 -8.47
C ALA A 174 -2.36 -3.63 -9.13
N ASP A 175 -1.65 -2.75 -8.42
CA ASP A 175 -1.15 -1.47 -8.95
C ASP A 175 0.36 -1.24 -8.73
N LEU A 176 1.20 -2.21 -9.11
CA LEU A 176 2.65 -2.04 -9.05
C LEU A 176 3.11 -0.92 -10.00
N ASN A 177 3.53 0.21 -9.45
CA ASN A 177 4.00 1.40 -10.16
C ASN A 177 5.18 2.04 -9.40
N ALA A 178 5.93 2.94 -10.06
CA ALA A 178 7.15 3.50 -9.48
C ALA A 178 6.94 4.40 -8.23
N HIS A 179 5.73 4.93 -7.99
CA HIS A 179 5.43 5.66 -6.75
C HIS A 179 5.19 4.71 -5.56
N ASN A 180 4.79 3.46 -5.83
CA ASN A 180 4.48 2.45 -4.82
C ASN A 180 5.71 1.65 -4.36
N ILE A 181 6.90 2.04 -4.82
CA ILE A 181 8.18 1.44 -4.44
C ILE A 181 9.01 2.53 -3.78
N LEU A 182 9.31 2.36 -2.50
CA LEU A 182 10.01 3.38 -1.71
C LEU A 182 11.39 2.88 -1.28
N PHE A 183 12.36 3.78 -1.24
CA PHE A 183 13.72 3.49 -0.77
C PHE A 183 14.19 4.56 0.23
N ASP A 184 14.90 4.11 1.27
CA ASP A 184 15.65 5.00 2.15
C ASP A 184 17.04 5.33 1.57
N THR A 185 17.81 6.14 2.30
CA THR A 185 19.19 6.48 1.94
C THR A 185 20.18 5.31 2.11
N GLY A 186 19.79 4.27 2.86
CA GLY A 186 20.58 3.05 3.05
C GLY A 186 20.34 1.97 1.99
N GLY A 187 19.42 2.21 1.05
CA GLY A 187 19.06 1.24 0.00
C GLY A 187 18.05 0.18 0.45
N HIS A 188 17.44 0.32 1.64
CA HIS A 188 16.33 -0.53 2.05
C HIS A 188 15.08 -0.14 1.26
N GLY A 189 14.39 -1.14 0.72
CA GLY A 189 13.22 -0.95 -0.13
C GLY A 189 11.92 -1.47 0.49
N TRP A 190 10.83 -0.75 0.29
CA TRP A 190 9.48 -1.13 0.70
C TRP A 190 8.51 -1.09 -0.48
N LEU A 191 7.49 -1.96 -0.44
CA LEU A 191 6.30 -1.79 -1.26
C LEU A 191 5.18 -1.18 -0.42
N ILE A 192 4.39 -0.31 -1.03
CA ILE A 192 3.21 0.33 -0.42
C ILE A 192 1.98 0.19 -1.34
N ASP A 193 0.81 0.56 -0.81
CA ASP A 193 -0.48 0.51 -1.52
C ASP A 193 -0.87 -0.89 -2.03
N PHE A 194 -1.34 -1.70 -1.09
CA PHE A 194 -1.78 -3.07 -1.36
C PHE A 194 -3.29 -3.14 -1.65
N ASP A 195 -3.95 -2.03 -2.03
CA ASP A 195 -5.36 -2.04 -2.38
C ASP A 195 -5.59 -3.02 -3.53
N ARG A 196 -6.46 -4.00 -3.31
CA ARG A 196 -6.74 -5.12 -4.23
C ARG A 196 -5.55 -6.04 -4.53
N GLY A 197 -4.44 -5.92 -3.80
CA GLY A 197 -3.39 -6.92 -3.80
C GLY A 197 -3.92 -8.27 -3.32
N VAL A 198 -3.35 -9.37 -3.83
CA VAL A 198 -3.73 -10.73 -3.42
C VAL A 198 -2.53 -11.66 -3.40
N LEU A 199 -2.55 -12.65 -2.52
CA LEU A 199 -1.60 -13.76 -2.56
C LEU A 199 -2.10 -14.83 -3.53
N ARG A 200 -1.24 -15.21 -4.47
CA ARG A 200 -1.49 -16.24 -5.48
C ARG A 200 -0.32 -17.23 -5.49
N ILE A 201 -0.59 -18.43 -5.99
CA ILE A 201 0.49 -19.33 -6.41
C ILE A 201 1.31 -18.59 -7.49
N PRO A 202 2.65 -18.50 -7.34
CA PRO A 202 3.47 -17.82 -8.32
C PRO A 202 3.32 -18.40 -9.71
N ALA A 203 3.02 -17.53 -10.68
CA ALA A 203 2.85 -17.90 -12.07
C ALA A 203 3.32 -16.76 -12.98
N THR A 204 3.97 -17.11 -14.09
CA THR A 204 4.59 -16.13 -15.00
C THR A 204 3.61 -15.06 -15.47
N ARG A 205 2.39 -15.45 -15.89
CA ARG A 205 1.42 -14.50 -16.46
C ARG A 205 1.13 -13.28 -15.58
N TRP A 206 0.91 -13.46 -14.27
CA TRP A 206 0.56 -12.33 -13.41
C TRP A 206 1.80 -11.54 -12.99
N ARG A 207 2.97 -12.20 -12.83
CA ARG A 207 4.25 -11.53 -12.54
C ARG A 207 4.65 -10.60 -13.67
N GLU A 208 4.61 -11.09 -14.92
CA GLU A 208 4.89 -10.28 -16.11
C GLU A 208 3.93 -9.09 -16.24
N ARG A 209 2.66 -9.28 -15.89
CA ARG A 209 1.68 -8.18 -15.89
C ARG A 209 2.07 -7.08 -14.89
N ASN A 210 2.57 -7.44 -13.71
CA ASN A 210 3.02 -6.47 -12.70
C ASN A 210 4.26 -5.72 -13.19
N LEU A 211 5.25 -6.43 -13.73
CA LEU A 211 6.45 -5.84 -14.32
C LEU A 211 6.12 -4.90 -15.48
N ALA A 212 5.26 -5.34 -16.41
CA ALA A 212 4.79 -4.51 -17.52
C ALA A 212 4.02 -3.27 -17.05
N ARG A 213 3.30 -3.35 -15.92
CA ARG A 213 2.64 -2.17 -15.33
C ARG A 213 3.67 -1.19 -14.79
N LEU A 214 4.68 -1.67 -14.07
CA LEU A 214 5.78 -0.86 -13.56
C LEU A 214 6.50 -0.16 -14.72
N HIS A 215 6.87 -0.90 -15.77
CA HIS A 215 7.51 -0.34 -16.96
C HIS A 215 6.69 0.78 -17.61
N ARG A 216 5.38 0.55 -17.81
CA ARG A 216 4.48 1.59 -18.31
C ARG A 216 4.42 2.81 -17.39
N SER A 217 4.51 2.63 -16.07
CA SER A 217 4.53 3.76 -15.13
C SER A 217 5.82 4.58 -15.27
N LEU A 218 6.97 3.93 -15.43
CA LEU A 218 8.24 4.60 -15.67
C LEU A 218 8.23 5.39 -16.98
N LEU A 219 7.69 4.81 -18.06
CA LEU A 219 7.53 5.48 -19.35
C LEU A 219 6.63 6.72 -19.28
N LYS A 220 5.60 6.70 -18.42
CA LYS A 220 4.74 7.88 -18.18
C LYS A 220 5.47 8.97 -17.40
N LEU A 221 6.39 8.58 -16.51
CA LEU A 221 7.17 9.49 -15.65
C LEU A 221 8.47 9.98 -16.32
N ARG A 222 8.71 9.61 -17.58
CA ARG A 222 9.96 9.92 -18.29
C ARG A 222 10.26 11.41 -18.40
N GLY A 223 9.25 12.28 -18.36
CA GLY A 223 9.43 13.71 -18.57
C GLY A 223 10.14 13.99 -19.89
N THR A 224 11.30 14.64 -19.83
CA THR A 224 12.17 14.94 -20.98
C THR A 224 13.09 13.79 -21.38
N ARG A 225 13.20 12.72 -20.58
CA ARG A 225 14.05 11.56 -20.88
C ARG A 225 13.57 10.83 -22.14
N SER A 226 14.53 10.33 -22.91
CA SER A 226 14.20 9.48 -24.05
C SER A 226 13.57 8.18 -23.58
N ARG A 227 12.77 7.55 -24.43
CA ARG A 227 12.23 6.22 -24.14
C ARG A 227 13.37 5.19 -23.98
N GLU A 228 14.40 5.30 -24.80
CA GLU A 228 15.55 4.40 -24.78
C GLU A 228 16.28 4.45 -23.42
N ASP A 229 16.45 5.62 -22.82
CA ASP A 229 17.08 5.74 -21.50
C ASP A 229 16.25 5.06 -20.40
N VAL A 230 14.93 5.21 -20.46
CA VAL A 230 14.02 4.55 -19.51
C VAL A 230 14.01 3.03 -19.73
N ASP A 231 14.06 2.58 -20.98
CA ASP A 231 14.12 1.16 -21.32
C ASP A 231 15.44 0.55 -20.83
N LYS A 232 16.59 1.23 -20.99
CA LYS A 232 17.89 0.81 -20.44
C LYS A 232 17.90 0.68 -18.91
N ASP A 233 17.28 1.63 -18.22
CA ASP A 233 17.12 1.59 -16.77
C ASP A 233 16.22 0.43 -16.33
N TYR A 234 15.08 0.26 -17.01
CA TYR A 234 14.17 -0.84 -16.76
C TYR A 234 14.82 -2.20 -17.01
N GLU A 235 15.67 -2.33 -18.03
CA GLU A 235 16.43 -3.55 -18.28
C GLU A 235 17.37 -3.91 -17.13
N ARG A 236 18.01 -2.93 -16.47
CA ARG A 236 18.85 -3.21 -15.27
C ARG A 236 18.02 -3.82 -14.15
N LEU A 237 16.86 -3.22 -13.88
CA LEU A 237 15.88 -3.73 -12.92
C LEU A 237 15.41 -5.13 -13.32
N HIS A 238 15.01 -5.33 -14.58
CA HIS A 238 14.48 -6.59 -15.07
C HIS A 238 15.52 -7.71 -15.02
N ARG A 239 16.78 -7.44 -15.40
CA ARG A 239 17.89 -8.40 -15.25
C ARG A 239 18.10 -8.79 -13.79
N ALA A 240 18.10 -7.83 -12.88
CA ALA A 240 18.22 -8.11 -11.45
C ALA A 240 17.02 -8.90 -10.90
N TYR A 241 15.81 -8.65 -11.42
CA TYR A 241 14.62 -9.43 -11.11
C TYR A 241 14.73 -10.87 -11.61
N GLU A 242 15.17 -11.11 -12.84
CA GLU A 242 15.28 -12.46 -13.41
C GLU A 242 16.38 -13.28 -12.71
N LEU A 243 17.55 -12.69 -12.45
CA LEU A 243 18.60 -13.30 -11.61
C LEU A 243 18.07 -13.56 -10.20
N ALA A 244 17.40 -12.54 -9.65
CA ALA A 244 16.51 -12.56 -8.51
C ALA A 244 15.73 -13.85 -8.40
N TRP A 245 14.87 -14.07 -9.39
CA TRP A 245 13.85 -15.09 -9.51
C TRP A 245 14.43 -16.49 -9.76
N GLY A 246 15.40 -16.62 -10.68
CA GLY A 246 15.97 -17.88 -11.14
C GLY A 246 16.84 -18.59 -10.10
N ARG A 247 17.46 -17.86 -9.16
CA ARG A 247 18.16 -18.42 -8.01
C ARG A 247 17.18 -18.99 -6.98
N GLY A 248 16.36 -19.99 -7.32
CA GLY A 248 15.52 -20.70 -6.33
C GLY A 248 16.32 -20.96 -5.05
N TYR A 249 15.65 -20.89 -3.88
CA TYR A 249 16.28 -20.85 -2.54
C TYR A 249 17.59 -21.63 -2.41
#